data_AF-A0A528CH58-F1
#
_entry.id   AF-A0A528CH58-F1
#
_cell.length_a   1.000
_cell.length_b   1.000
_cell.length_c   1.000
_cell.angle_alpha   90.00
_cell.angle_beta   90.00
_cell.angle_gamma   90.00
#
_symmetry.space_group_name_H-M   'P 1'
#
loop_
_entity.id
_entity.type
_entity.pdbx_description
1 polymer ?
#
loop_
_entity_poly.entity_id
_entity_poly.type
_entity_poly.pdbx_seq_one_letter_code
_entity_poly.pdbx_strand_id
1 'polypeptide(L)' 'SGCAKGCAHPGQAALTLVGGENGAGLVVDGRAKALPTGYRAGYDAARGIDSIAAAIRKARLRGETTAACLTRLGA' A
#
# COMPACT_ATOMS: atom_id res chain seq x y z
N SER A 1 4.24 -4.50 6.81
CA SER A 1 4.22 -5.58 7.82
C SER A 1 4.49 -6.92 7.18
N GLY A 2 5.31 -7.78 7.80
CA GLY A 2 5.63 -9.10 7.22
C GLY A 2 4.46 -10.09 7.21
N CYS A 3 3.45 -9.88 8.05
CA CYS A 3 2.23 -10.67 8.08
C CYS A 3 1.05 -9.84 8.63
N ALA A 4 -0.14 -10.45 8.68
CA ALA A 4 -1.37 -9.83 9.17
C ALA A 4 -1.32 -9.37 10.64
N LYS A 5 -0.36 -9.85 11.45
CA LYS A 5 -0.13 -9.36 12.82
C LYS A 5 0.17 -7.86 12.87
N GLY A 6 0.76 -7.31 11.81
CA GLY A 6 0.87 -5.86 11.66
C GLY A 6 1.94 -5.16 12.51
N CYS A 7 2.90 -5.89 13.09
CA CYS A 7 3.84 -5.33 14.08
C CYS A 7 4.69 -4.14 13.59
N ALA A 8 4.96 -4.03 12.27
CA ALA A 8 5.72 -2.91 11.72
C ALA A 8 4.95 -1.58 11.80
N HIS A 9 3.61 -1.63 11.75
CA HIS A 9 2.75 -0.48 11.93
C HIS A 9 1.34 -0.98 12.33
N PRO A 10 1.02 -1.04 13.64
CA PRO A 10 -0.25 -1.60 14.11
C PRO A 10 -1.48 -0.76 13.75
N GLY A 11 -1.28 0.55 13.51
CA GLY A 11 -2.33 1.50 13.12
C GLY A 11 -2.69 1.44 11.64
N GLN A 12 -3.73 2.19 11.24
CA GLN A 12 -4.06 2.40 9.82
C GLN A 12 -2.96 3.20 9.13
N ALA A 13 -2.74 2.90 7.85
CA ALA A 13 -1.88 3.70 6.99
C ALA A 13 -2.57 3.92 5.65
N ALA A 14 -2.26 5.04 5.00
CA ALA A 14 -2.81 5.36 3.68
C ALA A 14 -2.50 4.26 2.64
N LEU A 15 -1.35 3.59 2.78
CA LEU A 15 -1.01 2.41 2.01
C LEU A 15 -0.24 1.42 2.90
N THR A 16 -0.79 0.22 3.08
CA THR A 16 -0.19 -0.86 3.86
C THR A 16 0.27 -1.98 2.95
N LEU A 17 1.56 -2.32 3.04
CA LEU A 17 2.13 -3.54 2.46
C LEU A 17 2.08 -4.66 3.51
N VAL A 18 1.48 -5.80 3.16
CA VAL A 18 1.37 -6.97 4.04
C VAL A 18 1.86 -8.24 3.34
N GLY A 19 2.76 -8.97 3.99
CA GLY A 19 3.13 -10.32 3.53
C GLY A 19 2.06 -11.37 3.87
N GLY A 20 1.96 -12.39 3.05
CA GLY A 20 1.10 -13.56 3.23
C GLY A 20 1.66 -14.76 2.48
N GLU A 21 0.98 -15.91 2.58
CA GLU A 21 1.43 -17.16 1.96
C GLU A 21 1.54 -17.05 0.42
N ASN A 22 0.74 -16.16 -0.18
CA ASN A 22 0.72 -15.90 -1.62
C ASN A 22 1.67 -14.75 -2.06
N GLY A 23 2.58 -14.31 -1.18
CA GLY A 23 3.51 -13.20 -1.43
C GLY A 23 3.12 -11.92 -0.70
N ALA A 24 3.07 -10.78 -1.38
CA ALA A 24 2.75 -9.48 -0.78
C ALA A 24 1.41 -8.94 -1.31
N GLY A 25 0.59 -8.46 -0.40
CA GLY A 25 -0.67 -7.76 -0.66
C GLY A 25 -0.57 -6.28 -0.29
N LEU A 26 -1.38 -5.46 -0.95
CA LEU A 26 -1.52 -4.04 -0.67
C LEU A 26 -2.94 -3.76 -0.17
N VAL A 27 -3.02 -2.95 0.87
CA VAL A 27 -4.28 -2.45 1.46
C VAL A 27 -4.22 -0.93 1.42
N VAL A 28 -5.22 -0.30 0.82
CA VAL A 28 -5.37 1.17 0.86
C VAL A 28 -6.20 1.57 2.07
N ASP A 29 -5.81 2.66 2.71
CA ASP A 29 -6.46 3.24 3.90
C ASP A 29 -6.82 2.19 4.98
N GLY A 30 -5.84 1.35 5.32
CA GLY A 30 -6.11 0.17 6.13
C GLY A 30 -4.92 -0.36 6.88
N ARG A 31 -5.16 -1.42 7.67
CA ARG A 31 -4.16 -2.09 8.51
C ARG A 31 -3.73 -3.40 7.87
N ALA A 32 -2.61 -3.97 8.33
CA ALA A 32 -2.11 -5.24 7.81
C ALA A 32 -3.09 -6.42 7.94
N LYS A 33 -4.00 -6.37 8.92
CA LYS A 33 -5.03 -7.42 9.09
C LYS A 33 -6.24 -7.27 8.17
N ALA A 34 -6.36 -6.16 7.43
CA ALA A 34 -7.44 -5.99 6.48
C ALA A 34 -7.18 -6.89 5.26
N LEU A 35 -8.25 -7.35 4.61
CA LEU A 35 -8.16 -8.16 3.41
C LEU A 35 -7.56 -7.33 2.27
N PRO A 36 -6.40 -7.70 1.72
CA PRO A 36 -5.86 -7.02 0.55
C PRO A 36 -6.75 -7.25 -0.66
N THR A 37 -6.94 -6.21 -1.49
CA THR A 37 -7.69 -6.30 -2.75
C THR A 37 -7.01 -7.27 -3.75
N GLY A 38 -5.75 -7.64 -3.50
CA GLY A 38 -5.07 -8.74 -4.17
C GLY A 38 -3.68 -9.02 -3.58
N TYR A 39 -3.18 -10.23 -3.82
CA TYR A 39 -1.81 -10.64 -3.53
C TYR A 39 -1.01 -10.77 -4.83
N ARG A 40 0.29 -10.51 -4.75
CA ARG A 40 1.27 -10.69 -5.82
C ARG A 40 2.48 -11.43 -5.28
N ALA A 41 3.08 -12.29 -6.12
CA ALA A 41 4.34 -12.93 -5.78
C ALA A 41 5.42 -11.87 -5.52
N GLY A 42 6.42 -12.18 -4.69
CA GLY A 42 7.32 -11.18 -4.09
C GLY A 42 7.94 -10.18 -5.08
N TYR A 43 8.46 -10.65 -6.22
CA TYR A 43 9.06 -9.76 -7.23
C TYR A 43 8.02 -8.90 -7.98
N ASP A 44 6.82 -9.44 -8.22
CA ASP A 44 5.71 -8.69 -8.83
C ASP A 44 5.14 -7.63 -7.88
N ALA A 45 5.21 -7.87 -6.56
CA ALA A 45 4.83 -6.88 -5.56
C ALA A 45 5.76 -5.66 -5.61
N ALA A 46 7.08 -5.86 -5.79
CA ALA A 46 8.02 -4.76 -5.96
C ALA A 46 7.69 -3.90 -7.20
N ARG A 47 7.40 -4.54 -8.34
CA ARG A 47 6.96 -3.83 -9.57
C ARG A 47 5.63 -3.08 -9.39
N GLY A 48 4.70 -3.67 -8.65
CA GLY A 48 3.43 -3.03 -8.29
C GLY A 48 3.64 -1.76 -7.47
N ILE A 49 4.53 -1.82 -6.46
CA ILE A 49 4.89 -0.67 -5.62
C ILE A 49 5.54 0.43 -6.47
N ASP A 50 6.46 0.10 -7.37
CA ASP A 50 7.09 1.08 -8.27
C ASP A 50 6.06 1.79 -9.17
N SER A 51 5.07 1.04 -9.67
CA SER A 51 3.98 1.58 -10.49
C SER A 51 3.11 2.55 -9.69
N ILE A 52 2.77 2.21 -8.45
CA ILE A 52 2.01 3.09 -7.54
C ILE A 52 2.82 4.35 -7.22
N ALA A 53 4.11 4.20 -6.90
CA ALA A 53 4.98 5.35 -6.63
C ALA A 53 5.08 6.29 -7.84
N ALA A 54 5.16 5.74 -9.06
CA ALA A 54 5.14 6.54 -10.28
C ALA A 54 3.81 7.27 -10.49
N ALA A 55 2.67 6.61 -10.23
CA ALA A 55 1.35 7.23 -10.33
C ALA A 55 1.19 8.39 -9.33
N ILE A 56 1.58 8.17 -8.07
CA ILE A 56 1.56 9.23 -7.03
C ILE A 56 2.43 10.40 -7.44
N ARG A 57 3.66 10.17 -7.94
CA ARG A 57 4.55 11.26 -8.38
C ARG A 57 3.94 12.11 -9.50
N LYS A 58 3.18 11.49 -10.41
CA LYS A 58 2.50 12.21 -11.51
C LYS A 58 1.26 12.96 -11.03
N ALA A 59 0.55 12.42 -10.05
CA ALA A 59 -0.73 12.97 -9.60
C ALA A 59 -0.61 13.98 -8.44
N ARG A 60 0.48 13.95 -7.67
CA ARG A 60 0.64 14.76 -6.45
C ARG A 60 0.81 16.24 -6.76
N LEU A 61 0.03 17.07 -6.09
CA LEU A 61 0.13 18.53 -6.18
C LEU A 61 1.31 19.06 -5.37
N ARG A 62 1.74 20.30 -5.66
CA ARG A 62 2.84 20.95 -4.91
C ARG A 62 2.43 21.13 -3.45
N GLY A 63 3.27 20.66 -2.53
CA GLY A 63 3.01 20.70 -1.08
C GLY A 63 2.03 19.64 -0.56
N GLU A 64 1.43 18.83 -1.44
CA GLU A 64 0.52 17.76 -1.03
C GLU A 64 1.30 16.56 -0.48
N THR A 65 0.80 15.94 0.58
CA THR A 65 1.36 14.69 1.12
C THR A 65 0.92 13.50 0.26
N THR A 66 1.66 12.41 0.30
CA THR A 66 1.25 11.17 -0.40
C THR A 66 -0.11 10.66 0.08
N ALA A 67 -0.39 10.76 1.38
CA ALA A 67 -1.68 10.36 1.94
C ALA A 67 -2.83 11.21 1.38
N ALA A 68 -2.68 12.53 1.36
CA ALA A 68 -3.70 13.43 0.79
C ALA A 68 -3.92 13.17 -0.71
N CYS A 69 -2.85 12.91 -1.46
CA CYS A 69 -2.95 12.55 -2.87
C CYS A 69 -3.75 11.25 -3.07
N LEU A 70 -3.47 10.21 -2.29
CA LEU A 70 -4.21 8.94 -2.36
C LEU A 70 -5.69 9.13 -2.01
N THR A 71 -6.00 9.85 -0.93
CA THR A 71 -7.38 10.17 -0.55
C THR A 71 -8.11 10.93 -1.65
N ARG A 72 -7.47 11.93 -2.28
CA ARG A 72 -8.07 12.71 -3.38
C ARG A 72 -8.33 11.86 -4.63
N LEU A 73 -7.49 10.86 -4.89
CA LEU A 73 -7.66 9.94 -6.01
C LEU A 73 -8.71 8.85 -5.75
N GLY A 74 -9.31 8.81 -4.56
CA GLY A 74 -10.30 7.81 -4.18
C GLY A 74 -9.72 6.39 -4.07
N ALA A 75 -8.43 6.30 -3.75
CA ALA A 75 -7.74 5.04 -3.54
C ALA A 75 -8.22 4.35 -2.26
#